data_AF-A0A1F5RN68-F1
#
_entry.id   AF-A0A1F5RN68-F1
#
_cell.length_a   1.000
_cell.length_b   1.000
_cell.length_c   1.000
_cell.angle_alpha   90.00
_cell.angle_beta   90.00
_cell.angle_gamma   90.00
#
_symmetry.space_group_name_H-M   'P 1'
#
loop_
_entity.id
_entity.type
_entity.pdbx_description
1 polymer ?
#
loop_
_entity_poly.entity_id
_entity_poly.type
_entity_poly.pdbx_seq_one_letter_code
_entity_poly.pdbx_strand_id
1 'polypeptide(L)'
;MPDDVPVRDLLAELTSLLKLPTVGPDGRPMGYRLDSKALGRELREEETLGQAEVMKDDRLILTADITAGSSTLDQSPRMRRLRADHELMRELTARSDMITFETENVERGLPPERYVVTFKCKGIVGVDKGGQPKFGNRHKVEIYLHNQYPQRWPGMKWLTPIWHPNINHLNGSVCIDAAWWTASRSLDRLVIMLAEMVQYKNFHDDPTQPPFPWDPEAARWSRSYRAEHPQAFPVDRREPLRRERVKLKPAKAKEKPRIRLK
;
A
#
# COMPACT_ATOMS: atom_id res chain seq x y z
N MET A 1 -22.22 2.94 -27.25
CA MET A 1 -21.15 2.15 -26.61
C MET A 1 -19.99 2.13 -27.59
N PRO A 2 -18.73 2.35 -27.17
CA PRO A 2 -17.59 2.31 -28.09
C PRO A 2 -17.45 0.91 -28.70
N ASP A 3 -17.06 0.84 -29.97
CA ASP A 3 -16.94 -0.40 -30.73
C ASP A 3 -15.51 -0.90 -30.93
N ASP A 4 -14.54 -0.09 -30.51
CA ASP A 4 -13.10 -0.31 -30.61
C ASP A 4 -12.43 -0.74 -29.29
N VAL A 5 -13.19 -0.76 -28.19
CA VAL A 5 -12.72 -1.16 -26.86
C VAL A 5 -12.92 -2.67 -26.65
N PRO A 6 -11.93 -3.39 -26.09
CA PRO A 6 -12.09 -4.80 -25.72
C PRO A 6 -13.24 -5.01 -24.73
N VAL A 7 -14.01 -6.09 -24.93
CA VAL A 7 -15.19 -6.41 -24.11
C VAL A 7 -14.85 -6.52 -22.62
N ARG A 8 -13.66 -7.00 -22.23
CA ARG A 8 -13.23 -7.04 -20.82
C ARG A 8 -13.17 -5.67 -20.15
N ASP A 9 -12.70 -4.65 -20.88
CA ASP A 9 -12.51 -3.29 -20.33
C ASP A 9 -13.87 -2.61 -20.24
N LEU A 10 -14.72 -2.88 -21.22
CA LEU A 10 -16.09 -2.44 -21.26
C LEU A 10 -16.95 -3.09 -20.16
N LEU A 11 -16.77 -4.37 -19.86
CA LEU A 11 -17.40 -5.05 -18.72
C LEU A 11 -16.98 -4.42 -17.39
N ALA A 12 -15.70 -4.07 -17.22
CA ALA A 12 -15.21 -3.40 -16.02
C ALA A 12 -15.87 -2.02 -15.82
N GLU A 13 -16.05 -1.26 -16.89
CA GLU A 13 -16.71 0.05 -16.85
C GLU A 13 -18.22 -0.08 -16.62
N LEU A 14 -18.89 -0.99 -17.32
CA LEU A 14 -20.34 -1.22 -17.18
C LEU A 14 -20.71 -1.72 -15.78
N THR A 15 -19.94 -2.65 -15.21
CA THR A 15 -20.17 -3.15 -13.84
C THR A 15 -20.04 -2.04 -12.80
N SER A 16 -19.07 -1.13 -12.99
CA SER A 16 -18.90 0.06 -12.15
C SER A 16 -20.05 1.07 -12.32
N LEU A 17 -20.39 1.42 -13.56
CA LEU A 17 -21.44 2.41 -13.87
C LEU A 17 -22.82 1.95 -13.39
N LEU A 18 -23.13 0.67 -13.58
CA LEU A 18 -24.42 0.07 -13.20
C LEU A 18 -24.45 -0.36 -11.73
N LYS A 19 -23.36 -0.16 -10.97
CA LYS A 19 -23.23 -0.56 -9.56
C LYS A 19 -23.58 -2.03 -9.32
N LEU A 20 -23.14 -2.89 -10.23
CA LEU A 20 -23.42 -4.31 -10.16
C LEU A 20 -22.59 -4.98 -9.04
N PRO A 21 -23.15 -5.95 -8.31
CA PRO A 21 -22.43 -6.64 -7.26
C PRO A 21 -21.23 -7.42 -7.80
N THR A 22 -20.06 -7.22 -7.22
CA THR A 22 -18.82 -7.92 -7.59
C THR A 22 -18.50 -9.09 -6.66
N VAL A 23 -19.37 -9.32 -5.68
CA VAL A 23 -19.28 -10.40 -4.70
C VAL A 23 -20.66 -11.05 -4.60
N GLY A 24 -20.70 -12.36 -4.75
CA GLY A 24 -21.88 -13.18 -4.61
C GLY A 24 -22.35 -13.31 -3.16
N PRO A 25 -23.57 -13.82 -2.94
CA PRO A 25 -24.15 -14.00 -1.60
C PRO A 25 -23.37 -15.02 -0.74
N ASP A 26 -22.53 -15.85 -1.35
CA ASP A 26 -21.61 -16.79 -0.71
C ASP A 26 -20.24 -16.17 -0.38
N GLY A 27 -20.06 -14.87 -0.59
CA GLY A 27 -18.81 -14.15 -0.38
C GLY A 27 -17.78 -14.35 -1.49
N ARG A 28 -18.09 -15.12 -2.54
CA ARG A 28 -17.16 -15.36 -3.65
C ARG A 28 -17.21 -14.24 -4.68
N PRO A 29 -16.09 -13.88 -5.32
CA PRO A 29 -16.11 -12.93 -6.42
C PRO A 29 -17.06 -13.38 -7.54
N MET A 30 -17.84 -12.44 -8.07
CA MET A 30 -18.79 -12.69 -9.15
C MET A 30 -18.35 -11.95 -10.41
N GLY A 31 -18.32 -12.66 -11.54
CA GLY A 31 -18.02 -12.10 -12.86
C GLY A 31 -19.28 -11.72 -13.62
N TYR A 32 -19.11 -11.03 -14.75
CA TYR A 32 -20.17 -10.76 -15.70
C TYR A 32 -19.67 -11.08 -17.10
N ARG A 33 -20.52 -11.72 -17.89
CA ARG A 33 -20.32 -11.88 -19.33
C ARG A 33 -21.28 -10.98 -20.11
N LEU A 34 -20.93 -10.75 -21.37
CA LEU A 34 -21.71 -9.91 -22.27
C LEU A 34 -22.22 -10.74 -23.45
N ASP A 35 -23.53 -10.92 -23.52
CA ASP A 35 -24.18 -11.67 -24.60
C ASP A 35 -24.81 -10.69 -25.61
N SER A 36 -24.59 -10.93 -26.91
CA SER A 36 -25.28 -10.22 -27.98
C SER A 36 -26.56 -10.95 -28.37
N LYS A 37 -27.70 -10.26 -28.31
CA LYS A 37 -28.99 -10.85 -28.68
C LYS A 37 -29.11 -11.08 -30.18
N ALA A 38 -28.61 -10.15 -31.01
CA ALA A 38 -28.64 -10.29 -32.46
C ALA A 38 -27.72 -11.41 -32.96
N LEU A 39 -26.53 -11.57 -32.37
CA LEU A 39 -25.60 -12.63 -32.73
C LEU A 39 -25.94 -13.98 -32.07
N GLY A 40 -26.75 -13.96 -31.01
CA GLY A 40 -27.15 -15.16 -30.28
C GLY A 40 -26.00 -15.88 -29.57
N ARG A 41 -24.94 -15.14 -29.21
CA ARG A 41 -23.74 -15.68 -28.57
C ARG A 41 -23.14 -14.74 -27.53
N GLU A 42 -22.33 -15.32 -26.66
CA GLU A 42 -21.43 -14.61 -25.76
C GLU A 42 -20.31 -13.94 -26.55
N LEU A 43 -19.95 -12.71 -26.15
CA LEU A 43 -18.80 -11.98 -26.65
C LEU A 43 -17.55 -12.33 -25.85
N ARG A 44 -16.43 -12.58 -26.54
CA ARG A 44 -15.13 -12.92 -25.94
C ARG A 44 -14.50 -11.70 -25.28
N GLU A 45 -13.73 -11.91 -24.22
CA GLU A 45 -13.11 -10.82 -23.46
C GLU A 45 -12.13 -9.96 -24.29
N GLU A 46 -11.46 -10.56 -25.27
CA GLU A 46 -10.44 -9.93 -26.09
C GLU A 46 -10.97 -9.28 -27.38
N GLU A 47 -12.20 -9.61 -27.79
CA GLU A 47 -12.79 -8.99 -28.98
C GLU A 47 -13.39 -7.61 -28.65
N THR A 48 -13.46 -6.74 -29.64
CA THR A 48 -14.23 -5.48 -29.56
C THR A 48 -15.62 -5.68 -30.16
N LEU A 49 -16.58 -4.80 -29.89
CA LEU A 49 -17.90 -4.90 -30.54
C LEU A 49 -17.79 -4.85 -32.07
N GLY A 50 -16.90 -4.03 -32.60
CA GLY A 50 -16.67 -3.90 -34.04
C GLY A 50 -16.08 -5.18 -34.63
N GLN A 51 -15.13 -5.81 -33.95
CA GLN A 51 -14.57 -7.12 -34.36
C GLN A 51 -15.61 -8.24 -34.30
N ALA A 52 -16.52 -8.17 -33.33
CA ALA A 52 -17.62 -9.09 -33.17
C ALA A 52 -18.79 -8.81 -34.14
N GLU A 53 -18.72 -7.72 -34.92
CA GLU A 53 -19.77 -7.24 -35.83
C GLU A 53 -21.11 -6.97 -35.12
N VAL A 54 -21.05 -6.45 -33.89
CA VAL A 54 -22.24 -6.09 -33.11
C VAL A 54 -22.91 -4.85 -33.71
N MET A 55 -24.18 -4.99 -34.06
CA MET A 55 -24.98 -3.91 -34.66
C MET A 55 -25.24 -2.78 -33.66
N LYS A 56 -25.30 -1.54 -34.15
CA LYS A 56 -25.46 -0.32 -33.32
C LYS A 56 -26.69 -0.32 -32.40
N ASP A 57 -27.75 -1.03 -32.79
CA ASP A 57 -29.02 -1.13 -32.04
C ASP A 57 -29.23 -2.52 -31.41
N ASP A 58 -28.18 -3.34 -31.35
CA ASP A 58 -28.25 -4.64 -30.70
C ASP A 58 -28.47 -4.51 -29.19
N ARG A 59 -29.20 -5.47 -28.63
CA ARG A 59 -29.40 -5.59 -27.20
C ARG A 59 -28.32 -6.48 -26.62
N LEU A 60 -27.47 -5.86 -25.81
CA LEU A 60 -26.47 -6.57 -25.03
C LEU A 60 -27.05 -6.96 -23.67
N ILE A 61 -26.83 -8.20 -23.26
CA ILE A 61 -27.31 -8.75 -22.00
C ILE A 61 -26.09 -8.99 -21.11
N LEU A 62 -26.08 -8.40 -19.92
CA LEU A 62 -25.10 -8.74 -18.89
C LEU A 62 -25.64 -9.88 -18.06
N THR A 63 -24.94 -11.01 -18.09
CA THR A 63 -25.28 -12.18 -17.28
C THR A 63 -24.23 -12.36 -16.21
N ALA A 64 -24.66 -12.50 -14.94
CA ALA A 64 -23.75 -12.85 -13.86
C ALA A 64 -23.15 -14.23 -14.11
N ASP A 65 -21.83 -14.31 -14.14
CA ASP A 65 -21.10 -15.55 -14.28
C ASP A 65 -20.86 -16.14 -12.89
N ILE A 66 -21.74 -17.06 -12.51
CA ILE A 66 -21.64 -17.88 -11.28
C ILE A 66 -21.10 -19.26 -11.66
N THR A 67 -20.24 -19.34 -12.67
CA THR A 67 -19.62 -20.61 -13.07
C THR A 67 -18.37 -20.81 -12.23
N ALA A 68 -18.26 -21.97 -11.58
CA ALA A 68 -17.05 -22.37 -10.89
C ALA A 68 -15.90 -22.52 -11.91
N GLY A 69 -15.14 -21.43 -12.09
CA GLY A 69 -13.92 -21.37 -12.89
C GLY A 69 -14.13 -20.95 -14.35
N SER A 70 -13.64 -19.75 -14.70
CA SER A 70 -12.96 -19.40 -15.97
C SER A 70 -13.09 -17.92 -16.38
N SER A 71 -12.93 -16.97 -15.46
CA SER A 71 -12.06 -15.83 -15.70
C SER A 71 -10.96 -15.93 -14.65
N THR A 72 -9.69 -15.96 -15.06
CA THR A 72 -8.60 -16.13 -14.10
C THR A 72 -8.55 -14.89 -13.21
N LEU A 73 -9.17 -14.94 -12.02
CA LEU A 73 -9.09 -13.93 -10.95
C LEU A 73 -7.66 -13.40 -10.75
N ASP A 74 -6.69 -14.26 -11.07
CA ASP A 74 -5.25 -14.00 -11.11
C ASP A 74 -4.80 -12.84 -12.02
N GLN A 75 -5.54 -12.52 -13.09
CA GLN A 75 -5.12 -11.54 -14.10
C GLN A 75 -5.70 -10.13 -13.89
N SER A 76 -6.67 -9.95 -12.99
CA SER A 76 -7.26 -8.62 -12.77
C SER A 76 -6.19 -7.61 -12.33
N PRO A 77 -6.26 -6.32 -12.77
CA PRO A 77 -5.28 -5.30 -12.38
C PRO A 77 -5.11 -5.18 -10.86
N ARG A 78 -6.20 -5.30 -10.10
CA ARG A 78 -6.18 -5.31 -8.63
C ARG A 78 -5.45 -6.54 -8.09
N MET A 79 -5.73 -7.74 -8.60
CA MET A 79 -5.07 -8.96 -8.12
C MET A 79 -3.56 -8.92 -8.38
N ARG A 80 -3.16 -8.48 -9.58
CA ARG A 80 -1.74 -8.25 -9.93
C ARG A 80 -1.09 -7.26 -8.98
N ARG A 81 -1.81 -6.18 -8.63
CA ARG A 81 -1.35 -5.18 -7.68
C ARG A 81 -1.15 -5.77 -6.28
N LEU A 82 -2.16 -6.46 -5.73
CA LEU A 82 -2.09 -7.04 -4.39
C LEU A 82 -0.97 -8.10 -4.28
N ARG A 83 -0.76 -8.94 -5.31
CA ARG A 83 0.37 -9.87 -5.34
C ARG A 83 1.72 -9.14 -5.37
N ALA A 84 1.86 -8.13 -6.22
CA ALA A 84 3.09 -7.36 -6.32
C ALA A 84 3.44 -6.66 -4.99
N ASP A 85 2.46 -6.04 -4.34
CA ASP A 85 2.66 -5.43 -3.02
C ASP A 85 3.01 -6.47 -1.96
N HIS A 86 2.38 -7.65 -2.00
CA HIS A 86 2.70 -8.72 -1.05
C HIS A 86 4.15 -9.22 -1.20
N GLU A 87 4.63 -9.38 -2.44
CA GLU A 87 6.03 -9.75 -2.68
C GLU A 87 6.99 -8.66 -2.20
N LEU A 88 6.70 -7.39 -2.49
CA LEU A 88 7.50 -6.25 -1.99
C LEU A 88 7.51 -6.17 -0.46
N MET A 89 6.39 -6.48 0.20
CA MET A 89 6.33 -6.58 1.67
C MET A 89 7.21 -7.71 2.20
N ARG A 90 7.22 -8.88 1.55
CA ARG A 90 8.13 -9.98 1.91
C ARG A 90 9.58 -9.58 1.73
N GLU A 91 9.94 -8.95 0.61
CA GLU A 91 11.29 -8.42 0.38
C GLU A 91 11.69 -7.37 1.43
N LEU A 92 10.77 -6.49 1.80
CA LEU A 92 10.99 -5.45 2.82
C LEU A 92 11.42 -6.08 4.15
N THR A 93 10.72 -7.12 4.62
CA THR A 93 11.07 -7.81 5.87
C THR A 93 12.39 -8.57 5.76
N ALA A 94 12.72 -9.13 4.59
CA ALA A 94 14.04 -9.74 4.36
C ALA A 94 15.18 -8.70 4.42
N ARG A 95 14.89 -7.44 4.06
CA ARG A 95 15.85 -6.32 4.00
C ARG A 95 15.83 -5.42 5.24
N SER A 96 14.97 -5.68 6.22
CA SER A 96 14.85 -4.89 7.45
C SER A 96 15.10 -5.77 8.67
N ASP A 97 15.72 -5.20 9.71
CA ASP A 97 15.75 -5.82 11.05
C ASP A 97 14.65 -5.24 11.96
N MET A 98 13.98 -4.16 11.51
CA MET A 98 13.00 -3.44 12.32
C MET A 98 11.56 -3.60 11.86
N ILE A 99 11.32 -4.02 10.62
CA ILE A 99 9.97 -4.20 10.07
C ILE A 99 9.65 -5.68 9.96
N THR A 100 8.54 -6.10 10.55
CA THR A 100 7.93 -7.43 10.38
C THR A 100 6.43 -7.27 10.19
N PHE A 101 5.75 -8.21 9.53
CA PHE A 101 4.29 -8.17 9.44
C PHE A 101 3.68 -9.55 9.62
N GLU A 102 2.41 -9.56 10.01
CA GLU A 102 1.52 -10.72 10.03
C GLU A 102 0.34 -10.43 9.09
N THR A 103 -0.27 -11.47 8.52
CA THR A 103 -1.43 -11.34 7.61
C THR A 103 -2.62 -12.06 8.19
N GLU A 104 -3.81 -11.51 8.01
CA GLU A 104 -5.06 -12.10 8.49
C GLU A 104 -5.91 -12.63 7.32
N ASN A 105 -6.67 -13.70 7.57
CA ASN A 105 -7.68 -14.24 6.65
C ASN A 105 -7.15 -14.52 5.23
N VAL A 106 -5.99 -15.17 5.13
CA VAL A 106 -5.40 -15.54 3.83
C VAL A 106 -6.10 -16.78 3.29
N GLU A 107 -7.04 -16.59 2.40
CA GLU A 107 -7.58 -17.69 1.60
C GLU A 107 -6.48 -18.28 0.70
N ARG A 108 -6.48 -19.61 0.56
CA ARG A 108 -5.42 -20.32 -0.15
C ARG A 108 -5.36 -19.87 -1.61
N GLY A 109 -4.24 -19.27 -2.00
CA GLY A 109 -3.98 -18.81 -3.37
C GLY A 109 -4.30 -17.34 -3.65
N LEU A 110 -4.95 -16.63 -2.70
CA LEU A 110 -5.24 -15.21 -2.80
C LEU A 110 -4.19 -14.37 -2.01
N PRO A 111 -3.80 -13.18 -2.52
CA PRO A 111 -2.94 -12.27 -1.78
C PRO A 111 -3.71 -11.67 -0.58
N PRO A 112 -3.02 -11.37 0.53
CA PRO A 112 -3.67 -10.79 1.70
C PRO A 112 -4.07 -9.34 1.47
N GLU A 113 -5.22 -8.98 2.05
CA GLU A 113 -5.73 -7.60 2.06
C GLU A 113 -5.59 -6.92 3.43
N ARG A 114 -5.27 -7.67 4.49
CA ARG A 114 -5.04 -7.15 5.84
C ARG A 114 -3.65 -7.53 6.33
N TYR A 115 -2.93 -6.52 6.82
CA TYR A 115 -1.58 -6.65 7.36
C TYR A 115 -1.53 -6.03 8.75
N VAL A 116 -0.94 -6.73 9.71
CA VAL A 116 -0.53 -6.17 10.99
C VAL A 116 0.98 -5.99 10.96
N VAL A 117 1.42 -4.76 10.70
CA VAL A 117 2.84 -4.42 10.64
C VAL A 117 3.36 -4.07 12.02
N THR A 118 4.51 -4.60 12.38
CA THR A 118 5.24 -4.30 13.62
C THR A 118 6.55 -3.57 13.29
N PHE A 119 6.76 -2.42 13.93
CA PHE A 119 8.01 -1.65 13.90
C PHE A 119 8.78 -1.86 15.21
N LYS A 120 10.06 -2.27 15.11
CA LYS A 120 10.98 -2.51 16.24
C LYS A 120 12.00 -1.37 16.38
N CYS A 121 11.51 -0.14 16.46
CA CYS A 121 12.31 1.06 16.60
C CYS A 121 11.88 1.90 17.79
N LYS A 122 12.78 2.76 18.27
CA LYS A 122 12.46 3.69 19.36
C LYS A 122 11.48 4.74 18.82
N GLY A 123 10.37 4.90 19.52
CA GLY A 123 9.32 5.87 19.25
C GLY A 123 8.76 6.42 20.56
N ILE A 124 7.91 7.44 20.47
CA ILE A 124 7.30 8.08 21.64
C ILE A 124 5.91 7.51 21.83
N VAL A 125 5.63 6.98 23.02
CA VAL A 125 4.37 6.29 23.34
C VAL A 125 3.45 7.11 24.24
N GLY A 126 3.93 8.26 24.69
CA GLY A 126 3.21 9.18 25.57
C GLY A 126 4.17 10.21 26.17
N VAL A 127 3.60 11.07 27.00
CA VAL A 127 4.33 12.10 27.75
C VAL A 127 3.96 11.98 29.22
N ASP A 128 4.89 12.28 30.13
CA ASP A 128 4.58 12.38 31.56
C ASP A 128 4.00 13.75 31.95
N LYS A 129 3.67 13.92 33.24
CA LYS A 129 3.12 15.17 33.77
C LYS A 129 4.08 16.36 33.64
N GLY A 130 5.39 16.11 33.53
CA GLY A 130 6.43 17.11 33.37
C GLY A 130 6.78 17.43 31.92
N GLY A 131 6.03 16.88 30.96
CA GLY A 131 6.31 17.10 29.54
C GLY A 131 7.43 16.24 28.96
N GLN A 132 7.97 15.28 29.73
CA GLN A 132 9.06 14.41 29.25
C GLN A 132 8.51 13.22 28.47
N PRO A 133 9.16 12.85 27.33
CA PRO A 133 8.70 11.76 26.49
C PRO A 133 8.89 10.40 27.15
N LYS A 134 7.88 9.55 27.05
CA LYS A 134 7.97 8.12 27.34
C LYS A 134 8.28 7.37 26.05
N PHE A 135 9.29 6.51 26.10
CA PHE A 135 9.75 5.77 24.93
C PHE A 135 9.26 4.33 24.92
N GLY A 136 8.94 3.83 23.72
CA GLY A 136 8.65 2.43 23.44
C GLY A 136 9.43 1.95 22.22
N ASN A 137 9.66 0.63 22.14
CA ASN A 137 10.48 0.02 21.08
C ASN A 137 9.70 -0.92 20.14
N ARG A 138 8.37 -1.03 20.33
CA ARG A 138 7.52 -1.92 19.55
C ARG A 138 6.19 -1.24 19.27
N HIS A 139 5.90 -1.03 17.99
CA HIS A 139 4.71 -0.31 17.54
C HIS A 139 3.98 -1.14 16.50
N LYS A 140 2.64 -1.17 16.54
CA LYS A 140 1.84 -1.95 15.59
C LYS A 140 0.82 -1.07 14.87
N VAL A 141 0.65 -1.33 13.58
CA VAL A 141 -0.39 -0.74 12.73
C VAL A 141 -1.09 -1.82 11.92
N GLU A 142 -2.41 -1.77 11.90
CA GLU A 142 -3.24 -2.52 10.96
C GLU A 142 -3.37 -1.73 9.66
N ILE A 143 -3.18 -2.40 8.53
CA ILE A 143 -3.35 -1.85 7.18
C ILE A 143 -4.37 -2.71 6.43
N TYR A 144 -5.42 -2.06 5.90
CA TYR A 144 -6.49 -2.70 5.12
C TYR A 144 -6.53 -2.18 3.69
N LEU A 145 -6.32 -3.09 2.74
CA LEU A 145 -6.34 -2.87 1.30
C LEU A 145 -7.76 -3.05 0.75
N HIS A 146 -8.69 -2.15 1.10
CA HIS A 146 -10.08 -2.20 0.66
C HIS A 146 -10.26 -2.19 -0.87
N ASN A 147 -11.50 -2.40 -1.36
CA ASN A 147 -11.82 -2.59 -2.78
C ASN A 147 -11.41 -1.46 -3.74
N GLN A 148 -11.18 -0.24 -3.24
CA GLN A 148 -10.74 0.90 -4.07
C GLN A 148 -9.23 1.13 -4.03
N TYR A 149 -8.48 0.27 -3.33
CA TYR A 149 -7.02 0.23 -3.42
C TYR A 149 -6.58 -0.29 -4.79
N PRO A 150 -5.56 0.32 -5.45
CA PRO A 150 -4.69 1.41 -4.96
C PRO A 150 -5.12 2.84 -5.32
N GLN A 151 -6.26 3.02 -6.00
CA GLN A 151 -6.79 4.34 -6.40
C GLN A 151 -7.06 5.22 -5.19
N ARG A 152 -7.55 4.62 -4.10
CA ARG A 152 -7.55 5.20 -2.76
C ARG A 152 -6.46 4.56 -1.91
N TRP A 153 -5.92 5.35 -0.99
CA TRP A 153 -4.91 4.87 -0.05
C TRP A 153 -5.46 3.76 0.86
N PRO A 154 -4.60 2.91 1.45
CA PRO A 154 -5.02 1.92 2.43
C PRO A 154 -5.72 2.52 3.64
N GLY A 155 -6.66 1.78 4.23
CA GLY A 155 -7.13 2.06 5.59
C GLY A 155 -6.03 1.73 6.59
N MET A 156 -5.81 2.60 7.58
CA MET A 156 -4.76 2.42 8.59
C MET A 156 -5.29 2.68 10.00
N LYS A 157 -4.98 1.78 10.92
CA LYS A 157 -5.30 1.91 12.33
C LYS A 157 -4.10 1.54 13.20
N TRP A 158 -3.58 2.51 13.93
CA TRP A 158 -2.53 2.30 14.91
C TRP A 158 -3.07 1.52 16.12
N LEU A 159 -2.36 0.49 16.55
CA LEU A 159 -2.86 -0.48 17.53
C LEU A 159 -2.19 -0.37 18.91
N THR A 160 -1.03 0.26 18.98
CA THR A 160 -0.24 0.42 20.22
C THR A 160 -0.24 1.87 20.69
N PRO A 161 -0.01 2.16 21.98
CA PRO A 161 0.20 3.53 22.44
C PRO A 161 1.25 4.25 21.59
N ILE A 162 0.92 5.47 21.15
CA ILE A 162 1.78 6.31 20.32
C ILE A 162 1.47 7.77 20.66
N TRP A 163 2.49 8.59 20.66
CA TRP A 163 2.37 10.04 20.74
C TRP A 163 3.05 10.58 19.49
N HIS A 164 2.27 11.07 18.53
CA HIS A 164 2.79 11.52 17.24
C HIS A 164 1.86 12.56 16.60
N PRO A 165 2.38 13.67 16.02
CA PRO A 165 1.54 14.74 15.44
C PRO A 165 0.56 14.29 14.35
N ASN A 166 0.87 13.19 13.65
CA ASN A 166 0.06 12.67 12.54
C ASN A 166 -0.62 11.33 12.83
N ILE A 167 -0.61 10.87 14.09
CA ILE A 167 -1.32 9.66 14.51
C ILE A 167 -2.09 10.00 15.78
N ASN A 168 -3.40 9.86 15.74
CA ASN A 168 -4.26 10.26 16.86
C ASN A 168 -4.05 9.29 18.05
N HIS A 169 -3.60 9.82 19.18
CA HIS A 169 -3.26 9.02 20.36
C HIS A 169 -4.47 8.36 21.04
N LEU A 170 -5.70 8.84 20.80
CA LEU A 170 -6.92 8.33 21.43
C LEU A 170 -7.56 7.19 20.64
N ASN A 171 -7.63 7.32 19.31
CA ASN A 171 -8.35 6.37 18.45
C ASN A 171 -7.45 5.62 17.45
N GLY A 172 -6.17 5.97 17.36
CA GLY A 172 -5.20 5.32 16.49
C GLY A 172 -5.36 5.63 15.00
N SER A 173 -6.22 6.57 14.60
CA SER A 173 -6.33 6.96 13.19
C SER A 173 -5.03 7.61 12.71
N VAL A 174 -4.57 7.19 11.53
CA VAL A 174 -3.32 7.64 10.92
C VAL A 174 -3.64 8.61 9.80
N CYS A 175 -3.08 9.81 9.87
CA CYS A 175 -3.10 10.76 8.77
C CYS A 175 -1.74 10.74 8.09
N ILE A 176 -1.75 10.48 6.79
CA ILE A 176 -0.61 10.72 5.92
C ILE A 176 -0.97 11.88 5.00
N ASP A 177 0.02 12.65 4.57
CA ASP A 177 -0.21 13.73 3.61
C ASP A 177 -0.94 13.17 2.37
N ALA A 178 -2.13 13.71 2.08
CA ALA A 178 -2.95 13.26 0.97
C ALA A 178 -2.22 13.40 -0.37
N ALA A 179 -1.36 14.41 -0.51
CA ALA A 179 -0.54 14.59 -1.71
C ALA A 179 0.59 13.57 -1.84
N TRP A 180 0.96 12.91 -0.73
CA TRP A 180 1.99 11.89 -0.73
C TRP A 180 1.52 10.57 -1.35
N TRP A 181 0.23 10.21 -1.28
CA TRP A 181 -0.24 8.97 -1.90
C TRP A 181 -0.51 9.13 -3.40
N THR A 182 0.03 8.21 -4.19
CA THR A 182 -0.36 8.02 -5.59
C THR A 182 -0.57 6.54 -5.83
N ALA A 183 -1.50 6.19 -6.74
CA ALA A 183 -1.74 4.80 -7.10
C ALA A 183 -0.49 4.08 -7.65
N SER A 184 0.59 4.80 -8.01
CA SER A 184 1.88 4.23 -8.41
C SER A 184 2.81 3.86 -7.24
N ARG A 185 2.58 4.38 -6.03
CA ARG A 185 3.39 4.03 -4.85
C ARG A 185 2.94 2.68 -4.30
N SER A 186 3.90 1.83 -3.99
CA SER A 186 3.68 0.48 -3.47
C SER A 186 3.52 0.46 -1.95
N LEU A 187 2.97 -0.64 -1.42
CA LEU A 187 2.71 -0.82 0.01
C LEU A 187 3.98 -0.81 0.87
N ASP A 188 5.09 -1.37 0.39
CA ASP A 188 6.38 -1.36 1.10
C ASP A 188 6.88 0.07 1.36
N ARG A 189 6.66 0.98 0.40
CA ARG A 189 7.05 2.39 0.53
C ARG A 189 6.24 3.11 1.57
N LEU A 190 4.93 2.82 1.65
CA LEU A 190 4.09 3.30 2.74
C LEU A 190 4.62 2.79 4.08
N VAL A 191 4.95 1.51 4.19
CA VAL A 191 5.43 0.91 5.44
C VAL A 191 6.80 1.47 5.88
N ILE A 192 7.71 1.76 4.95
CA ILE A 192 8.97 2.46 5.25
C ILE A 192 8.68 3.86 5.81
N MET A 193 7.80 4.61 5.15
CA MET A 193 7.40 5.95 5.59
C MET A 193 6.77 5.92 6.98
N LEU A 194 5.90 4.95 7.28
CA LEU A 194 5.34 4.75 8.62
C LEU A 194 6.42 4.45 9.67
N ALA A 195 7.47 3.70 9.32
CA ALA A 195 8.60 3.49 10.22
C ALA A 195 9.33 4.81 10.52
N GLU A 196 9.53 5.67 9.51
CA GLU A 196 10.12 7.00 9.68
C GLU A 196 9.28 7.93 10.56
N MET A 197 7.94 7.81 10.49
CA MET A 197 7.03 8.51 11.41
C MET A 197 7.28 8.10 12.86
N VAL A 198 7.35 6.80 13.15
CA VAL A 198 7.66 6.31 14.52
C VAL A 198 8.96 6.89 15.06
N GLN A 199 9.96 7.05 14.19
CA GLN A 199 11.27 7.59 14.54
C GLN A 199 11.29 9.13 14.68
N TYR A 200 10.17 9.82 14.41
CA TYR A 200 10.12 11.28 14.28
C TYR A 200 11.10 11.80 13.20
N LYS A 201 11.30 11.05 12.12
CA LYS A 201 12.01 11.50 10.91
C LYS A 201 11.05 12.19 9.92
N ASN A 202 9.80 11.75 9.91
CA ASN A 202 8.77 12.24 9.01
C ASN A 202 7.50 12.57 9.79
N PHE A 203 7.25 13.85 10.02
CA PHE A 203 6.08 14.32 10.75
C PHE A 203 5.75 15.77 10.38
N HIS A 204 4.50 16.15 10.61
CA HIS A 204 4.00 17.50 10.41
C HIS A 204 3.27 17.94 11.66
N ASP A 205 3.81 18.95 12.34
CA ASP A 205 3.24 19.47 13.58
C ASP A 205 2.91 20.96 13.53
N ASP A 206 3.07 21.59 12.38
CA ASP A 206 2.71 22.98 12.15
C ASP A 206 1.20 23.10 11.89
N PRO A 207 0.43 23.73 12.79
CA PRO A 207 -1.01 23.89 12.60
C PRO A 207 -1.36 25.01 11.61
N THR A 208 -0.37 25.75 11.07
CA THR A 208 -0.60 26.92 10.23
C THR A 208 -0.51 26.64 8.74
N GLN A 209 0.05 25.49 8.35
CA GLN A 209 0.22 25.11 6.95
C GLN A 209 -0.04 23.62 6.73
N PRO A 210 -0.61 23.24 5.57
CA PRO A 210 -0.78 21.84 5.22
C PRO A 210 0.59 21.18 4.92
N PRO A 211 0.72 19.87 5.16
CA PRO A 211 -0.29 19.00 5.75
C PRO A 211 -0.41 19.23 7.28
N PHE A 212 -1.64 19.45 7.73
CA PHE A 212 -1.91 19.80 9.13
C PHE A 212 -1.69 18.61 10.07
N PRO A 213 -1.30 18.84 11.34
CA PRO A 213 -1.27 17.80 12.34
C PRO A 213 -2.64 17.18 12.55
N TRP A 214 -2.64 15.86 12.70
CA TRP A 214 -3.84 15.08 13.00
C TRP A 214 -4.14 15.01 14.49
N ASP A 215 -3.07 15.06 15.30
CA ASP A 215 -3.13 15.10 16.74
C ASP A 215 -2.65 16.46 17.24
N PRO A 216 -3.57 17.38 17.59
CA PRO A 216 -3.19 18.74 17.97
C PRO A 216 -2.45 18.79 19.31
N GLU A 217 -2.64 17.82 20.21
CA GLU A 217 -1.94 17.74 21.48
C GLU A 217 -0.50 17.29 21.28
N ALA A 218 -0.30 16.20 20.54
CA ALA A 218 1.03 15.71 20.22
C ALA A 218 1.83 16.73 19.38
N ALA A 219 1.16 17.44 18.48
CA ALA A 219 1.78 18.52 17.69
C ALA A 219 2.24 19.70 18.56
N ARG A 220 1.37 20.22 19.45
CA ARG A 220 1.75 21.29 20.39
C ARG A 220 2.93 20.87 21.26
N TRP A 221 2.88 19.67 21.82
CA TRP A 221 3.97 19.12 22.63
C TRP A 221 5.27 19.02 21.81
N SER A 222 5.22 18.44 20.61
CA SER A 222 6.39 18.28 19.72
C SER A 222 7.08 19.63 19.44
N ARG A 223 6.29 20.67 19.19
CA ARG A 223 6.77 22.05 18.97
C ARG A 223 7.47 22.63 20.20
N SER A 224 6.81 22.58 21.36
CA SER A 224 7.39 23.11 22.60
C SER A 224 8.64 22.33 23.00
N TYR A 225 8.60 21.00 22.92
CA TYR A 225 9.70 20.14 23.32
C TYR A 225 10.94 20.37 22.46
N ARG A 226 10.80 20.49 21.13
CA ARG A 226 11.95 20.77 20.24
C ARG A 226 12.53 22.18 20.41
N ALA A 227 11.73 23.15 20.85
CA ALA A 227 12.21 24.51 21.10
C ALA A 227 13.22 24.53 22.26
N GLU A 228 12.96 23.71 23.28
CA GLU A 228 13.87 23.52 24.43
C GLU A 228 14.96 22.47 24.15
N HIS A 229 14.68 21.51 23.27
CA HIS A 229 15.57 20.39 22.94
C HIS A 229 15.78 20.28 21.42
N PRO A 230 16.59 21.15 20.80
CA PRO A 230 16.75 21.21 19.34
C PRO A 230 17.24 19.92 18.68
N GLN A 231 17.83 19.00 19.46
CA GLN A 231 18.37 17.72 18.99
C GLN A 231 17.50 16.51 19.41
N ALA A 232 16.27 16.74 19.90
CA ALA A 232 15.37 15.69 20.35
C ALA A 232 14.96 14.71 19.24
N PHE A 233 14.88 15.20 18.00
CA PHE A 233 14.41 14.42 16.85
C PHE A 233 15.51 14.27 15.77
N PRO A 234 15.54 13.15 15.05
CA PRO A 234 14.71 11.95 15.25
C PRO A 234 15.09 11.19 16.52
N VAL A 235 14.12 10.49 17.13
CA VAL A 235 14.33 9.71 18.36
C VAL A 235 15.09 8.40 18.12
N ASP A 236 15.16 7.96 16.87
CA ASP A 236 15.94 6.82 16.40
C ASP A 236 16.56 7.15 15.04
N ARG A 237 17.89 7.02 14.94
CA ARG A 237 18.65 7.37 13.72
C ARG A 237 18.87 6.19 12.78
N ARG A 238 18.48 4.97 13.16
CA ARG A 238 18.65 3.78 12.31
C ARG A 238 17.81 3.91 11.05
N GLU A 239 18.32 3.42 9.93
CA GLU A 239 17.55 3.36 8.69
C GLU A 239 16.57 2.19 8.70
N PRO A 240 15.33 2.35 8.20
CA PRO A 240 14.37 1.25 8.11
C PRO A 240 14.84 0.07 7.27
N LEU A 241 15.65 0.33 6.26
CA LEU A 241 16.30 -0.67 5.43
C LEU A 241 17.74 -0.89 5.87
N ARG A 242 18.20 -2.13 5.84
CA ARG A 242 19.63 -2.44 5.98
C ARG A 242 20.39 -1.84 4.80
N ARG A 243 21.53 -1.22 5.09
CA ARG A 243 22.49 -0.85 4.04
C ARG A 243 22.89 -2.10 3.28
N GLU A 244 22.79 -2.09 1.95
CA GLU A 244 23.29 -3.19 1.14
C GLU A 244 24.77 -3.41 1.48
N ARG A 245 25.10 -4.62 1.94
CA ARG A 245 26.51 -5.02 2.04
C ARG A 245 27.01 -5.24 0.62
N VAL A 246 27.50 -4.18 -0.03
CA VAL A 246 28.31 -4.33 -1.23
C VAL A 246 29.54 -5.11 -0.81
N LYS A 247 29.59 -6.41 -1.12
CA LYS A 247 30.83 -7.18 -1.06
C LYS A 247 31.74 -6.61 -2.15
N LEU A 248 32.46 -5.54 -1.85
CA LEU A 248 33.57 -5.08 -2.68
C LEU A 248 34.58 -6.23 -2.72
N LYS A 249 34.71 -6.88 -3.87
CA LYS A 249 35.85 -7.77 -4.11
C LYS A 249 37.10 -6.89 -3.95
N PRO A 250 38.10 -7.29 -3.14
CA PRO A 250 39.35 -6.54 -3.07
C PRO A 250 39.90 -6.41 -4.49
N ALA A 251 40.19 -5.18 -4.90
CA ALA A 251 40.80 -4.92 -6.20
C ALA A 251 42.11 -5.72 -6.28
N LYS A 252 42.27 -6.53 -7.34
CA LYS A 252 43.56 -7.16 -7.63
C LYS A 252 44.60 -6.05 -7.71
N ALA A 253 45.60 -6.10 -6.84
CA ALA A 253 46.74 -5.20 -6.91
C ALA A 253 47.34 -5.30 -8.31
N LYS A 254 47.35 -4.19 -9.07
CA LYS A 254 48.07 -4.12 -10.34
C LYS A 254 49.54 -4.31 -10.03
N GLU A 255 50.17 -5.34 -10.60
CA GLU A 255 51.61 -5.53 -10.51
C GLU A 255 52.31 -4.27 -11.03
N LYS A 256 53.20 -3.70 -10.20
CA LYS A 256 54.02 -2.57 -10.61
C LYS A 256 54.97 -3.04 -11.72
N PRO A 257 55.07 -2.36 -12.86
CA PRO A 257 55.99 -2.74 -13.92
C PRO A 257 57.42 -2.70 -13.39
N ARG A 258 58.11 -3.85 -13.45
CA ARG A 258 59.53 -3.95 -13.12
C ARG A 258 60.34 -3.35 -14.27
N ILE A 259 60.74 -2.10 -14.13
CA ILE A 259 61.70 -1.47 -15.03
C ILE A 259 63.08 -2.03 -14.70
N ARG A 260 63.70 -2.76 -15.64
CA ARG A 260 65.13 -3.10 -15.58
C ARG A 260 65.89 -2.05 -16.39
N LEU A 261 66.70 -1.25 -15.71
CA LEU A 261 67.70 -0.40 -16.36
C LEU A 261 68.93 -1.26 -16.69
N LYS A 262 69.43 -1.14 -17.92
CA LYS A 262 70.74 -1.66 -18.36
C LYS A 262 71.78 -0.58 -18.15
#